data_AF-A0AAN4IFC5-F1
#
_entry.id   AF-A0AAN4IFC5-F1
#
_cell.length_a   1.000
_cell.length_b   1.000
_cell.length_c   1.000
_cell.angle_alpha   90.00
_cell.angle_beta   90.00
_cell.angle_gamma   90.00
#
_symmetry.space_group_name_H-M   'P 1'
#
loop_
_entity.id
_entity.type
_entity.pdbx_description
1 polymer ?
#
loop_
_entity_poly.entity_id
_entity_poly.type
_entity_poly.pdbx_seq_one_letter_code
_entity_poly.pdbx_strand_id
1 'polypeptide(L)'
;MAPELKFELIYRTIRTYKMKRLISYLCDVMEVSRSGYYNCFSEKSVQKRVAKAKTDKIVKAYHFRGRKKGAHQIKMTLENQYKMTCNLKRIRRIMKKFEIICPIRKSNPARRMAKATKEHRTCPNELQRNFKPGEAGKVLLSDITYLT
;
A
#
# COMPACT_ATOMS: atom_id res chain seq x y z
N MET A 1 13.05 29.90 2.23
CA MET A 1 12.57 29.06 1.10
C MET A 1 13.53 27.91 0.84
N ALA A 2 13.03 26.73 0.48
CA ALA A 2 13.88 25.61 0.08
C ALA A 2 14.73 25.96 -1.17
N PRO A 3 15.99 25.53 -1.26
CA PRO A 3 16.89 25.88 -2.36
C PRO A 3 16.38 25.40 -3.73
N GLU A 4 15.66 24.28 -3.78
CA GLU A 4 15.02 23.78 -5.01
C GLU A 4 14.00 24.76 -5.60
N LEU A 5 13.22 25.43 -4.73
CA LEU A 5 12.23 26.43 -5.16
C LEU A 5 12.91 27.69 -5.67
N LYS A 6 14.03 28.11 -5.05
CA LYS A 6 14.83 29.25 -5.51
C LYS A 6 15.35 29.00 -6.93
N PHE A 7 15.91 27.81 -7.21
CA PHE A 7 16.40 27.46 -8.54
C PHE A 7 15.30 27.41 -9.61
N GLU A 8 14.13 26.87 -9.27
CA GLU A 8 12.96 26.82 -10.17
C GLU A 8 12.48 28.24 -10.53
N LEU A 9 12.47 29.16 -9.54
CA LEU A 9 12.10 30.55 -9.76
C LEU A 9 13.06 31.24 -10.73
N ILE A 10 14.37 31.09 -10.50
CA ILE A 10 15.41 31.63 -11.38
C ILE A 10 15.24 31.09 -12.80
N TYR A 11 15.03 29.77 -12.95
CA TYR A 11 14.82 29.14 -14.25
C TYR A 11 13.59 29.69 -14.98
N ARG A 12 12.46 29.85 -14.27
CA ARG A 12 11.23 30.43 -14.83
C ARG A 12 11.44 31.87 -15.30
N THR A 13 12.05 32.71 -14.46
CA THR A 13 12.32 34.11 -14.80
C THR A 13 13.20 34.23 -16.05
N ILE A 14 14.28 33.44 -16.13
CA ILE A 14 15.17 33.43 -17.31
C ILE A 14 14.41 32.99 -18.57
N ARG A 15 13.53 31.99 -18.46
CA ARG A 15 12.76 31.47 -19.59
C ARG A 15 11.73 32.49 -20.09
N THR A 16 11.05 33.17 -19.18
CA THR A 16 10.02 34.17 -19.51
C THR A 16 10.63 35.41 -20.16
N TYR A 17 11.69 35.97 -19.56
CA TYR A 17 12.30 37.23 -20.04
C TYR A 17 13.47 37.00 -21.02
N LYS A 18 13.81 35.74 -21.34
CA LYS A 18 14.90 35.34 -22.25
C LYS A 18 16.30 35.89 -21.88
N MET A 19 16.53 36.26 -20.62
CA MET A 19 17.78 36.89 -20.17
C MET A 19 18.80 35.88 -19.64
N LYS A 20 19.42 35.10 -20.53
CA LYS A 20 20.38 34.04 -20.16
C LYS A 20 21.63 34.54 -19.42
N ARG A 21 22.02 35.81 -19.61
CA ARG A 21 23.24 36.40 -19.02
C ARG A 21 23.10 36.78 -17.54
N LEU A 22 21.86 36.85 -17.02
CA LEU A 22 21.58 37.27 -15.63
C LEU A 22 21.63 36.13 -14.60
N ILE A 23 22.04 34.91 -14.99
CA ILE A 23 22.07 33.76 -14.08
C ILE A 23 22.91 34.05 -12.84
N SER A 24 24.10 34.64 -12.99
CA SER A 24 24.97 34.97 -11.85
C SER A 24 24.28 35.95 -10.91
N TYR A 25 23.80 37.08 -11.44
CA TYR A 25 23.10 38.11 -10.67
C TYR A 25 21.89 37.54 -9.92
N LEU A 26 21.06 36.73 -10.57
CA LEU A 26 19.89 36.12 -9.93
C LEU A 26 20.27 35.08 -8.87
N CYS A 27 21.38 34.37 -9.05
CA CYS A 27 21.92 33.47 -8.03
C CYS A 27 22.42 34.24 -6.82
N ASP A 28 23.10 35.38 -7.04
CA ASP A 28 23.62 36.24 -5.98
C ASP A 28 22.47 36.87 -5.18
N VAL A 29 21.46 37.43 -5.86
CA VAL A 29 20.25 38.02 -5.24
C VAL A 29 19.48 36.98 -4.40
N MET A 30 19.43 35.73 -4.86
CA MET A 30 18.71 34.65 -4.18
C MET A 30 19.57 33.92 -3.15
N GLU A 31 20.82 34.33 -2.93
CA GLU A 31 21.81 33.72 -2.04
C GLU A 31 21.98 32.22 -2.30
N VAL A 32 22.19 31.84 -3.56
CA VAL A 32 22.43 30.45 -3.96
C VAL A 32 23.66 30.32 -4.83
N SER A 33 24.39 29.22 -4.68
CA SER A 33 25.57 28.97 -5.51
C SER A 33 25.19 28.75 -6.98
N ARG A 34 25.96 29.36 -7.89
CA ARG A 34 25.82 29.16 -9.34
C ARG A 34 26.08 27.71 -9.75
N SER A 35 27.05 27.05 -9.13
CA SER A 35 27.33 25.62 -9.35
C SER A 35 26.15 24.74 -8.93
N GLY A 36 25.49 25.06 -7.81
CA GLY A 36 24.27 24.40 -7.35
C GLY A 36 23.12 24.54 -8.34
N TYR A 37 22.95 25.72 -8.95
CA TYR A 37 21.94 25.94 -10.00
C TYR A 37 22.16 24.97 -11.17
N TYR A 38 23.34 24.97 -11.79
CA TYR A 38 23.60 24.08 -12.93
C TYR A 38 23.55 22.61 -12.54
N ASN A 39 24.04 22.24 -11.35
CA ASN A 39 23.95 20.87 -10.87
C ASN A 39 22.50 20.43 -10.66
N CYS A 40 21.60 21.30 -10.19
CA CYS A 40 20.18 21.00 -10.02
C CYS A 40 19.53 20.57 -11.35
N PHE A 41 19.87 21.26 -12.44
CA PHE A 41 19.35 20.99 -13.78
C PHE A 41 20.18 19.95 -14.58
N SER A 42 21.26 19.43 -14.00
CA SER A 42 22.01 18.33 -14.61
C SER A 42 21.15 17.08 -14.75
N GLU A 43 21.43 16.26 -15.77
CA GLU A 43 20.70 15.02 -16.03
C GLU A 43 20.68 14.08 -14.83
N LYS A 44 21.83 13.94 -14.15
CA LYS A 44 21.97 13.11 -12.94
C LYS A 44 21.02 13.55 -11.83
N SER A 45 20.95 14.86 -11.58
CA SER A 45 20.06 15.43 -10.56
C SER A 45 18.59 15.31 -10.94
N VAL A 46 18.26 15.51 -12.21
CA VAL A 46 16.90 15.30 -12.75
C VAL A 46 16.47 13.84 -12.56
N GLN A 47 17.30 12.87 -12.94
CA GLN A 47 17.01 11.45 -12.76
C GLN A 47 16.82 11.07 -11.29
N LYS A 48 17.65 11.62 -10.39
CA LYS A 48 17.51 11.42 -8.94
C LYS A 48 16.18 11.97 -8.41
N ARG A 49 15.77 13.16 -8.85
CA ARG A 49 14.47 13.77 -8.48
C ARG A 49 13.30 12.93 -8.98
N VAL A 50 13.34 12.46 -10.23
CA VAL A 50 12.31 11.57 -10.79
C VAL A 50 12.24 10.25 -10.01
N ALA A 51 13.39 9.67 -9.65
CA ALA A 51 13.43 8.45 -8.84
C ALA A 51 12.81 8.66 -7.45
N LYS A 52 13.11 9.79 -6.80
CA LYS A 52 12.54 10.19 -5.50
C LYS A 52 11.03 10.45 -5.59
N ALA A 53 10.57 11.20 -6.59
CA ALA A 53 9.13 11.42 -6.80
C ALA A 53 8.36 10.10 -6.97
N LYS A 54 8.95 9.11 -7.65
CA LYS A 54 8.37 7.76 -7.75
C LYS A 54 8.33 7.04 -6.39
N THR A 55 9.34 7.20 -5.54
CA THR A 55 9.31 6.61 -4.19
C THR A 55 8.24 7.25 -3.32
N ASP A 56 8.09 8.56 -3.40
CA ASP A 56 7.11 9.30 -2.58
C ASP A 56 5.68 8.91 -2.96
N LYS A 57 5.42 8.70 -4.26
CA LYS A 57 4.13 8.16 -4.73
C LYS A 57 3.84 6.76 -4.18
N ILE A 58 4.86 5.91 -4.04
CA ILE A 58 4.70 4.56 -3.47
C ILE A 58 4.32 4.63 -1.98
N VAL A 59 4.95 5.53 -1.22
CA VAL A 59 4.60 5.76 0.19
C VAL A 59 3.18 6.33 0.31
N LYS A 60 2.82 7.33 -0.49
CA LYS A 60 1.44 7.87 -0.55
C LYS A 60 0.42 6.79 -0.90
N ALA A 61 0.73 5.93 -1.86
CA ALA A 61 -0.12 4.80 -2.24
C ALA A 61 -0.28 3.77 -1.10
N TYR A 62 0.70 3.59 -0.22
CA TYR A 62 0.55 2.74 0.97
C TYR A 62 -0.45 3.32 1.96
N HIS A 63 -0.40 4.63 2.24
CA HIS A 63 -1.30 5.29 3.20
C HIS A 63 -2.71 5.57 2.65
N PHE A 64 -2.92 5.45 1.34
CA PHE A 64 -4.23 5.65 0.71
C PHE A 64 -5.37 4.85 1.40
N ARG A 65 -6.48 5.49 1.79
CA ARG A 65 -7.61 4.83 2.47
C ARG A 65 -7.29 4.16 3.83
N GLY A 66 -6.18 4.49 4.48
CA GLY A 66 -5.94 4.18 5.92
C GLY A 66 -5.73 2.72 6.33
N ARG A 67 -5.80 1.76 5.40
CA ARG A 67 -5.53 0.32 5.68
C ARG A 67 -4.13 -0.10 5.22
N LYS A 68 -3.51 -1.02 5.96
CA LYS A 68 -2.20 -1.59 5.58
C LYS A 68 -2.33 -2.34 4.25
N LYS A 69 -1.39 -2.12 3.33
CA LYS A 69 -1.39 -2.72 1.98
C LYS A 69 -0.15 -3.56 1.71
N GLY A 70 -0.34 -4.64 0.98
CA GLY A 70 0.75 -5.43 0.41
C GLY A 70 1.28 -4.86 -0.91
N ALA A 71 2.42 -5.38 -1.38
CA ALA A 71 3.07 -4.91 -2.61
C ALA A 71 2.15 -4.91 -3.85
N HIS A 72 1.32 -5.96 -4.03
CA HIS A 72 0.35 -6.03 -5.13
C HIS A 72 -0.74 -4.97 -5.00
N GLN A 73 -1.27 -4.74 -3.80
CA GLN A 73 -2.29 -3.72 -3.57
C GLN A 73 -1.75 -2.31 -3.79
N ILE A 74 -0.49 -2.06 -3.43
CA ILE A 74 0.22 -0.81 -3.75
C ILE A 74 0.32 -0.66 -5.27
N LYS A 75 0.74 -1.71 -6.00
CA LYS A 75 0.79 -1.70 -7.47
C LYS A 75 -0.56 -1.33 -8.10
N MET A 76 -1.64 -1.98 -7.68
CA MET A 76 -2.99 -1.67 -8.15
C MET A 76 -3.42 -0.24 -7.82
N THR A 77 -3.05 0.25 -6.63
CA THR A 77 -3.35 1.64 -6.23
C THR A 77 -2.59 2.64 -7.12
N LEU A 78 -1.34 2.35 -7.46
CA LEU A 78 -0.52 3.18 -8.35
C LEU A 78 -1.06 3.24 -9.77
N GLU A 79 -1.50 2.10 -10.29
CA GLU A 79 -2.10 2.01 -11.63
C GLU A 79 -3.44 2.75 -11.69
N ASN A 80 -4.29 2.59 -10.68
CA ASN A 80 -5.63 3.20 -10.69
C ASN A 80 -5.63 4.70 -10.39
N GLN A 81 -4.89 5.14 -9.35
CA GLN A 81 -4.94 6.52 -8.86
C GLN A 81 -3.91 7.43 -9.54
N TYR A 82 -2.74 6.90 -9.87
CA TYR A 82 -1.62 7.70 -10.38
C TYR A 82 -1.25 7.36 -11.84
N LYS A 83 -1.98 6.44 -12.48
CA LYS A 83 -1.72 5.93 -13.85
C LYS A 83 -0.24 5.58 -14.06
N MET A 84 0.40 5.05 -13.03
CA MET A 84 1.84 4.79 -13.01
C MET A 84 2.10 3.30 -12.90
N THR A 85 2.76 2.74 -13.92
CA THR A 85 3.23 1.36 -13.89
C THR A 85 4.56 1.28 -13.13
N CYS A 86 4.63 0.37 -12.17
CA CYS A 86 5.84 0.14 -11.37
C CYS A 86 6.10 -1.35 -11.23
N ASN A 87 7.36 -1.76 -11.44
CA ASN A 87 7.76 -3.14 -11.22
C ASN A 87 7.61 -3.50 -9.73
N LEU A 88 7.00 -4.65 -9.48
CA LEU A 88 6.77 -5.17 -8.14
C LEU A 88 8.06 -5.33 -7.31
N LYS A 89 9.20 -5.68 -7.95
CA LYS A 89 10.51 -5.76 -7.29
C LYS A 89 10.94 -4.42 -6.70
N ARG A 90 10.66 -3.31 -7.41
CA ARG A 90 10.95 -1.95 -6.93
C ARG A 90 10.06 -1.58 -5.74
N ILE A 91 8.77 -1.89 -5.81
CA ILE A 91 7.83 -1.66 -4.71
C ILE A 91 8.31 -2.39 -3.45
N ARG A 92 8.65 -3.68 -3.56
CA ARG A 92 9.19 -4.46 -2.43
C ARG A 92 10.47 -3.86 -1.84
N ARG A 93 11.40 -3.41 -2.69
CA ARG A 93 12.64 -2.76 -2.24
C ARG A 93 12.36 -1.47 -1.45
N ILE A 94 11.41 -0.68 -1.91
CA ILE A 94 10.98 0.55 -1.24
C ILE A 94 10.26 0.22 0.07
N MET A 95 9.37 -0.78 0.07
CA MET A 95 8.73 -1.26 1.29
C MET A 95 9.78 -1.67 2.34
N LYS A 96 10.82 -2.42 1.94
CA LYS A 96 11.93 -2.80 2.83
C LYS A 96 12.69 -1.56 3.34
N LYS A 97 13.00 -0.60 2.45
CA LYS A 97 13.73 0.63 2.80
C LYS A 97 13.00 1.50 3.82
N PHE A 98 11.66 1.53 3.78
CA PHE A 98 10.83 2.35 4.66
C PHE A 98 10.11 1.51 5.74
N GLU A 99 10.54 0.26 5.96
CA GLU A 99 9.97 -0.65 6.96
C GLU A 99 8.44 -0.81 6.87
N ILE A 100 7.91 -0.71 5.64
CA ILE A 100 6.48 -0.83 5.36
C ILE A 100 6.10 -2.31 5.39
N ILE A 101 5.50 -2.73 6.49
CA ILE A 101 5.05 -4.12 6.69
C ILE A 101 3.57 -4.25 6.34
N CYS A 102 3.25 -5.26 5.54
CA CYS A 102 1.87 -5.71 5.35
C CYS A 102 1.56 -6.77 6.41
N PRO A 103 0.58 -6.55 7.31
CA PRO A 103 0.19 -7.57 8.26
C PRO A 103 -0.41 -8.75 7.49
N ILE A 104 -0.03 -9.96 7.88
CA ILE A 104 -0.71 -11.16 7.41
C ILE A 104 -2.08 -11.18 8.07
N ARG A 105 -3.15 -11.38 7.29
CA ARG A 105 -4.49 -11.61 7.84
C ARG A 105 -4.46 -12.93 8.62
N LYS A 106 -4.40 -12.85 9.95
CA LYS A 106 -4.54 -14.02 10.82
C LYS A 106 -6.03 -14.34 10.99
N SER A 107 -6.36 -15.62 11.16
CA SER A 107 -7.70 -16.00 11.58
C SER A 107 -7.97 -15.42 12.97
N ASN A 108 -9.18 -14.94 13.22
CA ASN A 108 -9.55 -14.43 14.54
C ASN A 108 -9.52 -15.60 15.54
N PRO A 109 -8.67 -15.57 16.59
CA PRO A 109 -8.57 -16.65 17.56
C PRO A 109 -9.91 -16.98 18.23
N ALA A 110 -10.70 -15.96 18.59
CA ALA A 110 -12.02 -16.15 19.20
C ALA A 110 -12.98 -16.88 18.25
N ARG A 111 -12.97 -16.53 16.97
CA ARG A 111 -13.78 -17.21 15.95
C ARG A 111 -13.31 -18.66 15.72
N ARG A 112 -12.02 -18.92 15.85
CA ARG A 112 -11.45 -20.28 15.77
C ARG A 112 -11.86 -21.11 17.00
N MET A 113 -11.83 -20.50 18.18
CA MET A 113 -12.22 -21.10 19.45
C MET A 113 -13.71 -21.47 19.44
N ALA A 114 -14.60 -20.53 19.13
CA ALA A 114 -16.05 -20.78 19.03
C ALA A 114 -16.41 -21.93 18.06
N LYS A 115 -15.68 -22.06 16.94
CA LYS A 115 -15.84 -23.18 16.00
C LYS A 115 -15.38 -24.51 16.60
N ALA A 116 -14.33 -24.49 17.42
CA ALA A 116 -13.79 -25.67 18.11
C ALA A 116 -14.67 -26.10 19.29
N THR A 117 -15.15 -25.15 20.11
CA THR A 117 -16.08 -25.42 21.21
C THR A 117 -17.48 -25.82 20.73
N LYS A 118 -17.81 -25.62 19.45
CA LYS A 118 -19.14 -25.95 18.87
C LYS A 118 -20.29 -25.39 19.72
N GLU A 119 -20.11 -24.18 20.28
CA GLU A 119 -21.08 -23.56 21.21
C GLU A 119 -22.49 -23.47 20.61
N HIS A 120 -22.57 -23.27 19.28
CA HIS A 120 -23.83 -23.21 18.54
C HIS A 120 -24.27 -24.54 17.89
N ARG A 121 -23.62 -25.67 18.21
CA ARG A 121 -23.86 -26.98 17.54
C ARG A 121 -24.00 -28.16 18.50
N THR A 122 -23.81 -27.96 19.81
CA THR A 122 -23.99 -29.03 20.78
C THR A 122 -25.43 -28.99 21.29
N CYS A 123 -26.33 -29.66 20.58
CA CYS A 123 -27.60 -30.06 21.17
C CYS A 123 -27.33 -31.21 22.16
N PRO A 124 -28.01 -31.26 23.31
CA PRO A 124 -27.91 -32.40 24.21
C PRO A 124 -28.28 -33.68 23.43
N ASN A 125 -27.48 -34.74 23.63
CA ASN A 125 -27.77 -36.06 23.05
C ASN A 125 -28.83 -36.76 23.91
N GLU A 126 -30.08 -36.30 23.83
CA GLU A 126 -31.21 -36.83 24.61
C GLU A 126 -31.46 -38.31 24.32
N LEU A 127 -31.23 -38.73 23.07
CA LEU A 127 -31.40 -40.13 22.66
C LEU A 127 -30.30 -41.06 23.19
N GLN A 128 -29.15 -40.52 23.60
CA GLN A 128 -27.96 -41.30 24.03
C GLN A 128 -27.55 -42.42 23.05
N ARG A 129 -27.82 -42.25 21.75
CA ARG A 129 -27.65 -43.29 20.71
C ARG A 129 -28.46 -44.58 20.95
N ASN A 130 -29.54 -44.52 21.72
CA ASN A 130 -30.49 -45.61 21.86
C ASN A 130 -31.47 -45.63 20.68
N PHE A 131 -31.06 -46.26 19.58
CA PHE A 131 -31.87 -46.34 18.35
C PHE A 131 -32.97 -47.41 18.38
N LYS A 132 -33.05 -48.22 19.45
CA LYS A 132 -34.01 -49.33 19.58
C LYS A 132 -34.80 -49.22 20.88
N PRO A 133 -35.75 -48.27 20.98
CA PRO A 133 -36.49 -48.04 22.23
C PRO A 133 -37.60 -49.08 22.52
N GLY A 134 -37.68 -50.18 21.76
CA GLY A 134 -38.65 -51.27 21.96
C GLY A 134 -40.07 -50.99 21.47
N GLU A 135 -40.40 -49.72 21.20
CA GLU A 135 -41.72 -49.26 20.77
C GLU A 135 -41.62 -48.54 19.41
N ALA A 136 -42.48 -48.93 18.47
CA ALA A 136 -42.51 -48.33 17.13
C ALA A 136 -43.04 -46.88 17.17
N GLY A 137 -42.47 -45.98 16.38
CA GLY A 137 -42.91 -44.58 16.28
C GLY A 137 -42.43 -43.65 17.40
N LYS A 138 -41.71 -44.16 18.41
CA LYS A 138 -41.25 -43.38 19.56
C LYS A 138 -40.11 -42.39 19.25
N VAL A 139 -39.27 -42.70 18.27
CA VAL A 139 -38.16 -41.86 17.83
C VAL A 139 -38.14 -41.85 16.31
N LEU A 140 -38.14 -40.66 15.71
CA LEU A 140 -38.04 -40.46 14.26
C LEU A 140 -36.69 -39.83 13.92
N LEU A 141 -35.99 -40.39 12.94
CA LEU A 141 -34.70 -39.90 12.47
C LEU A 141 -34.80 -39.60 10.97
N SER A 142 -34.19 -38.50 10.55
CA SER A 142 -34.09 -38.11 9.15
C SER A 142 -32.63 -37.83 8.82
N ASP A 143 -32.07 -38.59 7.88
CA ASP A 143 -30.72 -38.35 7.35
C ASP A 143 -30.81 -37.77 5.93
N ILE A 144 -29.84 -36.93 5.58
CA ILE A 144 -29.65 -36.44 4.22
C ILE A 144 -28.44 -37.13 3.59
N THR A 145 -28.65 -37.75 2.44
CA THR A 145 -27.57 -38.37 1.65
C THR A 145 -27.23 -37.45 0.50
N TYR A 146 -25.97 -37.02 0.44
CA TYR A 146 -25.45 -36.30 -0.72
C TYR A 146 -25.17 -37.30 -1.83
N LEU A 147 -25.75 -37.09 -3.01
CA LEU A 147 -25.40 -37.83 -4.21
C LEU A 147 -24.17 -37.17 -4.85
N THR A 148 -23.13 -37.95 -5.08
CA THR A 148 -21.94 -37.59 -5.87
C THR A 148 -22.03 -38.16 -7.27
#